data_AF-A0A959TA12-F1
#
_entry.id   AF-A0A959TA12-F1
#
_cell.length_a   1.000
_cell.length_b   1.000
_cell.length_c   1.000
_cell.angle_alpha   90.00
_cell.angle_beta   90.00
_cell.angle_gamma   90.00
#
_symmetry.space_group_name_H-M   'P 1'
#
loop_
_entity.id
_entity.type
_entity.pdbx_description
1 polymer ?
#
loop_
_entity_poly.entity_id
_entity_poly.type
_entity_poly.pdbx_seq_one_letter_code
_entity_poly.pdbx_strand_id
1 'polypeptide(L)'
;ASVQVFLEGPYNAGAGSMNDDLRTAGLVPTVEPYSGIGYTHVGGGGETTTPGVLAVTGNNAVVDWVVLELRATGDPSTVVASRSALLQRDGDVVDTDGTSAVLFQVPAGSYHVAVRHRNHLGCMTAGAVALSASSTTIDLRSAATSTFGTQARKTVGSVQALWAGDVRFNADIKYTGSDNDRDPILQRIGGVVPTNVVSGYHPEDVDLDGNVKYTGSDNDRDPILQNIGGVVPTATRQEQLP
;
A
#
# COMPACT_ATOMS: atom_id res chain seq x y z
N ALA A 1 13.39 -7.61 -8.10
CA ALA A 1 12.76 -6.52 -8.88
C ALA A 1 13.00 -5.20 -8.15
N SER A 2 13.21 -4.10 -8.87
CA SER A 2 13.32 -2.75 -8.27
C SER A 2 12.00 -2.01 -8.52
N VAL A 3 11.06 -2.15 -7.59
CA VAL A 3 9.72 -1.58 -7.72
C VAL A 3 9.69 -0.20 -7.07
N GLN A 4 9.01 0.75 -7.70
CA GLN A 4 8.73 2.06 -7.11
C GLN A 4 7.22 2.31 -7.11
N VAL A 5 6.69 2.84 -6.01
CA VAL A 5 5.25 3.08 -5.82
C VAL A 5 5.04 4.21 -4.82
N PHE A 6 3.93 4.93 -4.96
CA PHE A 6 3.48 5.87 -3.94
C PHE A 6 2.12 5.43 -3.39
N LEU A 7 1.91 5.67 -2.11
CA LEU A 7 0.61 5.54 -1.44
C LEU A 7 -0.01 6.92 -1.37
N GLU A 8 -1.26 7.05 -1.80
CA GLU A 8 -1.93 8.36 -1.80
C GLU A 8 -1.98 8.97 -0.40
N GLY A 9 -2.33 8.19 0.63
CA GLY A 9 -2.52 8.67 2.00
C GLY A 9 -1.36 9.52 2.52
N PRO A 10 -0.15 8.95 2.63
CA PRO A 10 1.00 9.69 3.12
C PRO A 10 1.67 10.58 2.05
N TYR A 11 1.24 10.56 0.78
CA TYR A 11 1.95 11.30 -0.28
C TYR A 11 1.77 12.82 -0.15
N ASN A 12 2.88 13.51 0.10
CA ASN A 12 2.92 14.96 0.18
C ASN A 12 3.38 15.55 -1.17
N ALA A 13 2.43 16.06 -1.95
CA ALA A 13 2.71 16.64 -3.26
C ALA A 13 3.64 17.88 -3.21
N GLY A 14 3.66 18.62 -2.10
CA GLY A 14 4.56 19.76 -1.91
C GLY A 14 6.01 19.34 -1.69
N ALA A 15 6.23 18.18 -1.06
CA ALA A 15 7.55 17.60 -0.85
C ALA A 15 8.00 16.67 -2.00
N GLY A 16 7.06 16.14 -2.79
CA GLY A 16 7.34 15.13 -3.82
C GLY A 16 7.72 13.77 -3.24
N SER A 17 7.35 13.50 -1.98
CA SER A 17 7.67 12.29 -1.22
C SER A 17 6.53 11.96 -0.26
N MET A 18 6.51 10.74 0.27
CA MET A 18 5.59 10.36 1.35
C MET A 18 6.06 10.87 2.71
N ASN A 19 5.12 11.16 3.60
CA ASN A 19 5.37 11.37 5.01
C ASN A 19 5.72 10.02 5.69
N ASP A 20 6.54 10.07 6.74
CA ASP A 20 7.00 8.91 7.51
C ASP A 20 6.60 9.01 8.99
N ASP A 21 5.39 9.49 9.25
CA ASP A 21 4.87 9.76 10.59
C ASP A 21 4.81 8.48 11.44
N LEU A 22 4.36 7.35 10.86
CA LEU A 22 4.41 6.03 11.53
C LEU A 22 5.82 5.68 12.02
N ARG A 23 6.85 5.91 11.20
CA ARG A 23 8.25 5.64 11.58
C ARG A 23 8.72 6.61 12.65
N THR A 24 8.40 7.89 12.51
CA THR A 24 8.73 8.92 13.49
C THR A 24 8.08 8.63 14.86
N ALA A 25 6.87 8.09 14.87
CA ALA A 25 6.16 7.64 16.07
C ALA A 25 6.60 6.27 16.60
N GLY A 26 7.52 5.57 15.91
CA GLY A 26 7.97 4.23 16.30
C GLY A 26 6.91 3.14 16.15
N LEU A 27 5.93 3.34 15.25
CA LEU A 27 4.77 2.47 15.06
C LEU A 27 4.96 1.41 13.98
N VAL A 28 5.90 1.58 13.04
CA VAL A 28 6.17 0.57 12.00
C VAL A 28 6.69 -0.71 12.67
N PRO A 29 6.02 -1.87 12.51
CA PRO A 29 6.44 -3.10 13.16
C PRO A 29 7.72 -3.66 12.54
N THR A 30 8.53 -4.37 13.32
CA THR A 30 9.73 -5.07 12.81
C THR A 30 9.40 -6.40 12.15
N VAL A 31 8.17 -6.89 12.28
CA VAL A 31 7.66 -8.08 11.59
C VAL A 31 6.59 -7.61 10.61
N GLU A 32 6.60 -8.18 9.41
CA GLU A 32 5.59 -7.86 8.41
C GLU A 32 4.16 -8.09 8.94
N PRO A 33 3.21 -7.17 8.68
CA PRO A 33 1.88 -7.22 9.28
C PRO A 33 0.90 -8.13 8.53
N TYR A 34 1.25 -8.59 7.32
CA TYR A 34 0.30 -9.22 6.40
C TYR A 34 -0.14 -10.61 6.87
N SER A 35 0.77 -11.38 7.49
CA SER A 35 0.38 -12.63 8.17
C SER A 35 -0.66 -12.39 9.28
N GLY A 36 -0.54 -11.27 10.01
CA GLY A 36 -1.42 -10.92 11.12
C GLY A 36 -2.83 -10.50 10.70
N ILE A 37 -2.99 -9.99 9.48
CA ILE A 37 -4.30 -9.62 8.91
C ILE A 37 -4.88 -10.71 8.00
N GLY A 38 -4.24 -11.88 7.93
CA GLY A 38 -4.76 -13.07 7.22
C GLY A 38 -4.42 -13.15 5.73
N TYR A 39 -3.49 -12.32 5.23
CA TYR A 39 -2.97 -12.51 3.88
C TYR A 39 -2.16 -13.81 3.80
N THR A 40 -2.41 -14.60 2.75
CA THR A 40 -1.71 -15.88 2.54
C THR A 40 -0.56 -15.69 1.55
N HIS A 41 0.68 -15.74 2.05
CA HIS A 41 1.86 -15.65 1.21
C HIS A 41 2.10 -16.93 0.38
N VAL A 42 2.78 -16.78 -0.75
CA VAL A 42 3.28 -17.88 -1.58
C VAL A 42 4.81 -17.81 -1.58
N GLY A 43 5.46 -18.73 -0.87
CA GLY A 43 6.94 -18.81 -0.82
C GLY A 43 7.65 -17.72 -0.01
N GLY A 44 6.98 -16.65 0.38
CA GLY A 44 7.44 -15.67 1.38
C GLY A 44 6.65 -15.74 2.68
N GLY A 45 6.55 -14.61 3.39
CA GLY A 45 5.83 -14.47 4.66
C GLY A 45 6.75 -14.58 5.87
N GLY A 46 6.41 -13.85 6.94
CA GLY A 46 7.23 -13.79 8.15
C GLY A 46 8.53 -12.99 7.98
N GLU A 47 8.64 -12.15 6.94
CA GLU A 47 9.75 -11.23 6.78
C GLU A 47 9.87 -10.30 8.00
N THR A 48 11.12 -10.05 8.41
CA THR A 48 11.43 -9.17 9.53
C THR A 48 12.49 -8.16 9.13
N THR A 49 12.39 -6.96 9.68
CA THR A 49 13.44 -5.93 9.61
C THR A 49 13.98 -5.64 11.01
N THR A 50 14.86 -4.65 11.13
CA THR A 50 15.50 -4.29 12.40
C THR A 50 15.14 -2.86 12.80
N PRO A 51 15.19 -2.53 14.11
CA PRO A 51 15.06 -1.14 14.56
C PRO A 51 16.09 -0.19 13.92
N GLY A 52 17.28 -0.70 13.55
CA GLY A 52 18.30 0.09 12.86
C GLY A 52 17.88 0.54 11.46
N VAL A 53 17.17 -0.32 10.72
CA VAL A 53 16.58 0.03 9.43
C VAL A 53 15.47 1.07 9.61
N LEU A 54 14.61 0.90 10.61
CA LEU A 54 13.53 1.85 10.93
C LEU A 54 14.03 3.19 11.52
N ALA A 55 15.30 3.27 11.92
CA ALA A 55 15.92 4.51 12.38
C ALA A 55 16.45 5.39 11.23
N VAL A 56 16.50 4.87 9.99
CA VAL A 56 16.92 5.64 8.81
C VAL A 56 15.93 6.78 8.54
N THR A 57 16.46 7.96 8.25
CA THR A 57 15.70 9.20 7.96
C THR A 57 15.96 9.71 6.53
N GLY A 58 15.22 10.73 6.08
CA GLY A 58 15.36 11.31 4.75
C GLY A 58 14.65 10.46 3.69
N ASN A 59 15.09 10.52 2.43
CA ASN A 59 14.41 9.84 1.32
C ASN A 59 14.25 8.33 1.54
N ASN A 60 15.22 7.71 2.20
CA ASN A 60 15.25 6.26 2.47
C ASN A 60 14.53 5.88 3.77
N ALA A 61 13.87 6.83 4.44
CA ALA A 61 13.09 6.52 5.63
C ALA A 61 11.92 5.59 5.25
N VAL A 62 11.72 4.55 6.05
CA VAL A 62 10.61 3.61 5.86
C VAL A 62 9.29 4.32 6.18
N VAL A 63 8.34 4.23 5.26
CA VAL A 63 6.95 4.71 5.43
C VAL A 63 6.10 3.58 5.99
N ASP A 64 6.14 2.41 5.35
CA ASP A 64 5.35 1.25 5.75
C ASP A 64 5.84 -0.05 5.08
N TRP A 65 5.19 -1.17 5.38
CA TRP A 65 5.31 -2.45 4.68
C TRP A 65 4.39 -2.53 3.46
N VAL A 66 4.84 -3.18 2.40
CA VAL A 66 4.04 -3.59 1.21
C VAL A 66 4.24 -5.07 0.92
N VAL A 67 3.31 -5.69 0.19
CA VAL A 67 3.52 -7.02 -0.40
C VAL A 67 3.77 -6.88 -1.88
N LEU A 68 4.89 -7.43 -2.35
CA LEU A 68 5.12 -7.66 -3.77
C LEU A 68 4.67 -9.06 -4.15
N GLU A 69 3.92 -9.18 -5.24
CA GLU A 69 3.49 -10.45 -5.81
C GLU A 69 4.09 -10.63 -7.22
N LEU A 70 4.59 -11.82 -7.48
CA LEU A 70 4.82 -12.32 -8.83
C LEU A 70 3.64 -13.20 -9.21
N ARG A 71 3.00 -12.86 -10.32
CA ARG A 71 1.85 -13.57 -10.89
C ARG A 71 2.21 -14.21 -12.21
N ALA A 72 1.61 -15.37 -12.50
CA ALA A 72 1.96 -16.16 -13.69
C ALA A 72 1.64 -15.40 -14.99
N THR A 73 2.52 -15.51 -15.99
CA THR A 73 2.32 -14.84 -17.29
C THR A 73 1.07 -15.34 -18.04
N GLY A 74 0.75 -16.63 -17.93
CA GLY A 74 -0.39 -17.22 -18.64
C GLY A 74 -1.74 -17.04 -17.94
N ASP A 75 -1.72 -16.82 -16.63
CA ASP A 75 -2.91 -16.60 -15.80
C ASP A 75 -2.53 -15.67 -14.62
N PRO A 76 -2.78 -14.36 -14.75
CA PRO A 76 -2.36 -13.40 -13.74
C PRO A 76 -3.16 -13.49 -12.43
N SER A 77 -4.22 -14.30 -12.36
CA SER A 77 -4.90 -14.60 -11.08
C SER A 77 -4.07 -15.50 -10.17
N THR A 78 -3.13 -16.26 -10.74
CA THR A 78 -2.26 -17.17 -10.00
C THR A 78 -1.02 -16.43 -9.48
N VAL A 79 -0.95 -16.21 -8.16
CA VAL A 79 0.26 -15.78 -7.47
C VAL A 79 1.23 -16.95 -7.36
N VAL A 80 2.43 -16.79 -7.93
CA VAL A 80 3.49 -17.82 -7.92
C VAL A 80 4.57 -17.55 -6.89
N ALA A 81 4.69 -16.30 -6.44
CA ALA A 81 5.48 -15.93 -5.28
C ALA A 81 4.97 -14.61 -4.70
N SER A 82 5.08 -14.43 -3.39
CA SER A 82 4.91 -13.13 -2.73
C SER A 82 5.98 -12.90 -1.68
N ARG A 83 6.26 -11.63 -1.41
CA ARG A 83 7.29 -11.19 -0.46
C ARG A 83 6.90 -9.86 0.16
N SER A 84 6.88 -9.80 1.49
CA SER A 84 6.72 -8.54 2.20
C SER A 84 8.03 -7.73 2.14
N ALA A 85 7.92 -6.43 1.88
CA ALA A 85 9.02 -5.52 1.62
C ALA A 85 8.76 -4.14 2.26
N LEU A 86 9.79 -3.31 2.34
CA LEU A 86 9.71 -1.98 2.95
C LEU A 86 9.54 -0.91 1.88
N LEU A 87 8.58 -0.01 2.07
CA LEU A 87 8.36 1.16 1.24
C LEU A 87 9.07 2.37 1.84
N GLN A 88 9.86 3.09 1.06
CA GLN A 88 10.58 4.29 1.47
C GLN A 88 9.88 5.58 1.02
N ARG A 89 10.22 6.72 1.62
CA ARG A 89 9.55 8.02 1.37
C ARG A 89 9.62 8.48 -0.07
N ASP A 90 10.70 8.21 -0.78
CA ASP A 90 10.85 8.53 -2.20
C ASP A 90 10.13 7.53 -3.13
N GLY A 91 9.52 6.49 -2.56
CA GLY A 91 8.70 5.51 -3.25
C GLY A 91 9.45 4.25 -3.63
N ASP A 92 10.73 4.11 -3.27
CA ASP A 92 11.46 2.87 -3.49
C ASP A 92 10.91 1.74 -2.60
N VAL A 93 10.71 0.57 -3.21
CA VAL A 93 10.40 -0.67 -2.49
C VAL A 93 11.67 -1.51 -2.39
N VAL A 94 12.15 -1.69 -1.17
CA VAL A 94 13.40 -2.36 -0.83
C VAL A 94 13.15 -3.59 0.03
N ASP A 95 14.11 -4.51 0.03
CA ASP A 95 14.08 -5.67 0.91
C ASP A 95 14.23 -5.25 2.38
N THR A 96 14.11 -6.22 3.28
CA THR A 96 14.13 -6.08 4.74
C THR A 96 15.39 -5.45 5.33
N ASP A 97 16.47 -5.36 4.56
CA ASP A 97 17.70 -4.66 4.92
C ASP A 97 17.64 -3.13 4.69
N GLY A 98 16.55 -2.63 4.10
CA GLY A 98 16.33 -1.21 3.83
C GLY A 98 17.12 -0.66 2.64
N THR A 99 17.77 -1.50 1.83
CA THR A 99 18.64 -1.02 0.75
C THR A 99 18.58 -1.87 -0.53
N SER A 100 18.50 -3.19 -0.39
CA SER A 100 18.56 -4.11 -1.52
C SER A 100 17.25 -4.10 -2.31
N ALA A 101 17.34 -4.35 -3.62
CA ALA A 101 16.16 -4.66 -4.42
C ALA A 101 15.52 -5.96 -3.93
N VAL A 102 14.19 -6.05 -3.97
CA VAL A 102 13.47 -7.22 -3.46
C VAL A 102 13.78 -8.47 -4.28
N LEU A 103 14.26 -9.52 -3.63
CA LEU A 103 14.64 -10.79 -4.26
C LEU A 103 13.54 -11.83 -4.13
N PHE A 104 13.15 -12.42 -5.26
CA PHE A 104 12.26 -13.58 -5.29
C PHE A 104 13.04 -14.84 -5.59
N GLN A 105 12.82 -15.90 -4.82
CA GLN A 105 13.43 -17.22 -5.04
C GLN A 105 12.65 -18.00 -6.11
N VAL A 106 12.51 -17.42 -7.30
CA VAL A 106 11.85 -18.02 -8.46
C VAL A 106 12.82 -18.09 -9.64
N PRO A 107 12.61 -19.00 -10.61
CA PRO A 107 13.37 -19.00 -11.84
C PRO A 107 13.30 -17.65 -12.59
N ALA A 108 14.35 -17.31 -13.33
CA ALA A 108 14.27 -16.20 -14.25
C ALA A 108 13.17 -16.44 -15.29
N GLY A 109 12.40 -15.39 -15.61
CA GLY A 109 11.21 -15.52 -16.45
C GLY A 109 10.38 -14.25 -16.46
N SER A 110 9.30 -14.26 -17.23
CA SER A 110 8.34 -13.16 -17.24
C SER A 110 7.26 -13.38 -16.19
N TYR A 111 6.95 -12.33 -15.44
CA TYR A 111 5.92 -12.34 -14.41
C TYR A 111 5.14 -11.02 -14.43
N HIS A 112 3.84 -11.09 -14.13
CA HIS A 112 3.14 -9.87 -13.76
C HIS A 112 3.59 -9.49 -12.36
N VAL A 113 3.89 -8.22 -12.14
CA VAL A 113 4.36 -7.74 -10.84
C VAL A 113 3.27 -6.87 -10.24
N ALA A 114 2.80 -7.25 -9.06
CA ALA A 114 1.81 -6.50 -8.31
C ALA A 114 2.37 -5.99 -6.98
N VAL A 115 1.82 -4.87 -6.52
CA VAL A 115 2.05 -4.32 -5.19
C VAL A 115 0.71 -4.26 -4.48
N ARG A 116 0.65 -4.79 -3.25
CA ARG A 116 -0.49 -4.65 -2.34
C ARG A 116 -0.05 -3.89 -1.08
N HIS A 117 -0.98 -3.16 -0.50
CA HIS A 117 -0.77 -2.46 0.77
C HIS A 117 -1.97 -2.67 1.69
N ARG A 118 -1.76 -2.66 3.00
CA ARG A 118 -2.76 -3.04 4.02
C ARG A 118 -4.03 -2.19 4.02
N ASN A 119 -4.00 -0.97 3.46
CA ASN A 119 -5.18 -0.11 3.37
C ASN A 119 -5.29 0.72 2.08
N HIS A 120 -4.57 0.32 1.03
CA HIS A 120 -4.67 0.91 -0.30
C HIS A 120 -4.97 -0.18 -1.34
N LEU A 121 -5.71 0.17 -2.39
CA LEU A 121 -5.93 -0.73 -3.52
C LEU A 121 -4.61 -0.99 -4.23
N GLY A 122 -4.29 -2.27 -4.41
CA GLY A 122 -3.10 -2.71 -5.11
C GLY A 122 -3.10 -2.35 -6.60
N CYS A 123 -1.93 -2.47 -7.20
CA CYS A 123 -1.70 -2.22 -8.62
C CYS A 123 -0.79 -3.29 -9.20
N MET A 124 -1.06 -3.71 -10.44
CA MET A 124 -0.26 -4.69 -11.17
C MET A 124 0.16 -4.16 -12.54
N THR A 125 1.32 -4.59 -13.03
CA THR A 125 1.74 -4.33 -14.41
C THR A 125 0.73 -4.91 -15.42
N ALA A 126 0.43 -4.16 -16.49
CA ALA A 126 -0.49 -4.63 -17.53
C ALA A 126 0.00 -5.92 -18.20
N GLY A 127 1.31 -6.01 -18.40
CA GLY A 127 1.95 -7.13 -19.08
C GLY A 127 3.05 -7.80 -18.27
N ALA A 128 3.47 -8.94 -18.83
CA ALA A 128 4.66 -9.71 -18.51
C ALA A 128 5.92 -8.84 -18.32
N VAL A 129 6.55 -8.78 -17.14
CA VAL A 129 7.88 -8.17 -16.99
C VAL A 129 8.94 -9.26 -16.86
N ALA A 130 9.97 -9.21 -17.69
CA ALA A 130 11.11 -10.13 -17.61
C ALA A 130 11.96 -9.83 -16.36
N LEU A 131 12.09 -10.84 -15.50
CA LEU A 131 12.88 -10.80 -14.28
C LEU A 131 14.03 -11.81 -14.38
N SER A 132 15.17 -11.44 -13.81
CA SER A 132 16.38 -12.25 -13.76
C SER A 132 17.15 -11.97 -12.47
N ALA A 133 18.37 -12.51 -12.35
CA ALA A 133 19.29 -12.13 -11.27
C ALA A 133 19.65 -10.64 -11.27
N SER A 134 19.59 -9.99 -12.44
CA SER A 134 19.70 -8.52 -12.55
C SER A 134 18.36 -7.87 -12.25
N SER A 135 18.37 -6.81 -11.45
CA SER A 135 17.17 -6.06 -11.09
C SER A 135 16.57 -5.34 -12.30
N THR A 136 15.30 -5.62 -12.59
CA THR A 136 14.48 -4.84 -13.53
C THR A 136 13.71 -3.76 -12.77
N THR A 137 13.77 -2.52 -13.25
CA THR A 137 13.01 -1.39 -12.68
C THR A 137 11.55 -1.41 -13.14
N ILE A 138 10.64 -1.23 -12.19
CA ILE A 138 9.20 -1.14 -12.42
C ILE A 138 8.69 0.08 -11.65
N ASP A 139 8.51 1.20 -12.35
CA ASP A 139 8.06 2.44 -11.72
C ASP A 139 6.54 2.59 -11.83
N LEU A 140 5.81 2.25 -10.78
CA LEU A 140 4.37 2.42 -10.72
C LEU A 140 3.93 3.85 -10.42
N ARG A 141 4.86 4.78 -10.19
CA ARG A 141 4.56 6.21 -9.98
C ARG A 141 4.43 6.95 -11.31
N SER A 142 5.00 6.39 -12.37
CA SER A 142 4.90 6.94 -13.72
C SER A 142 3.57 6.61 -14.39
N ALA A 143 2.93 7.62 -14.99
CA ALA A 143 1.76 7.43 -15.84
C ALA A 143 2.08 6.65 -17.14
N ALA A 144 3.35 6.58 -17.54
CA ALA A 144 3.79 5.83 -18.72
C ALA A 144 3.80 4.31 -18.48
N THR A 145 3.86 3.87 -17.22
CA THR A 145 3.83 2.45 -16.88
C THR A 145 2.41 1.92 -17.01
N SER A 146 2.16 1.09 -18.02
CA SER A 146 0.87 0.44 -18.23
C SER A 146 0.53 -0.52 -17.09
N THR A 147 -0.69 -0.41 -16.58
CA THR A 147 -1.21 -1.21 -15.46
C THR A 147 -2.39 -2.07 -15.90
N PHE A 148 -2.62 -3.17 -15.18
CA PHE A 148 -3.81 -4.00 -15.39
C PHE A 148 -5.07 -3.21 -15.06
N GLY A 149 -6.16 -3.49 -15.79
CA GLY A 149 -7.44 -2.82 -15.61
C GLY A 149 -7.45 -1.35 -16.02
N THR A 150 -8.39 -0.59 -15.45
CA THR A 150 -8.55 0.84 -15.73
C THR A 150 -8.55 1.62 -14.43
N GLN A 151 -7.92 2.80 -14.41
CA GLN A 151 -7.80 3.61 -13.18
C GLN A 151 -7.18 2.82 -12.00
N ALA A 152 -6.19 1.96 -12.26
CA ALA A 152 -5.49 1.18 -11.24
C ALA A 152 -4.76 2.03 -10.19
N ARG A 153 -4.55 3.31 -10.50
CA ARG A 153 -3.85 4.28 -9.66
C ARG A 153 -4.57 5.63 -9.72
N LYS A 154 -4.41 6.42 -8.67
CA LYS A 154 -4.84 7.82 -8.58
C LYS A 154 -3.75 8.74 -9.12
N THR A 155 -4.14 9.75 -9.90
CA THR A 155 -3.25 10.85 -10.25
C THR A 155 -3.22 11.87 -9.11
N VAL A 156 -2.04 12.15 -8.56
CA VAL A 156 -1.83 13.17 -7.52
C VAL A 156 -0.74 14.13 -7.99
N GLY A 157 -1.16 15.29 -8.50
CA GLY A 157 -0.25 16.20 -9.20
C GLY A 157 0.33 15.54 -10.47
N SER A 158 1.64 15.36 -10.52
CA SER A 158 2.35 14.76 -11.66
C SER A 158 2.68 13.27 -11.51
N VAL A 159 2.30 12.64 -10.40
CA VAL A 159 2.62 11.23 -10.12
C VAL A 159 1.35 10.38 -10.01
N GLN A 160 1.55 9.07 -10.11
CA GLN A 160 0.55 8.06 -9.83
C GLN A 160 0.78 7.47 -8.43
N ALA A 161 -0.29 7.27 -7.67
CA ALA A 161 -0.28 6.64 -6.36
C ALA A 161 -1.36 5.55 -6.26
N LEU A 162 -1.19 4.59 -5.35
CA LEU A 162 -2.25 3.64 -4.99
C LEU A 162 -3.40 4.38 -4.33
N TRP A 163 -4.64 3.95 -4.60
CA TRP A 163 -5.82 4.56 -4.01
C TRP A 163 -5.93 4.22 -2.52
N ALA A 164 -6.00 5.22 -1.66
CA ALA A 164 -6.18 5.03 -0.23
C ALA A 164 -7.62 4.65 0.13
N GLY A 165 -7.81 3.83 1.17
CA GLY A 165 -9.12 3.66 1.82
C GLY A 165 -9.70 2.25 1.84
N ASP A 166 -8.99 1.23 1.38
CA ASP A 166 -9.42 -0.18 1.54
C ASP A 166 -8.99 -0.70 2.92
N VAL A 167 -9.56 -0.13 3.99
CA VAL A 167 -9.13 -0.42 5.36
C VAL A 167 -9.43 -1.86 5.80
N ARG A 168 -10.23 -2.59 5.02
CA ARG A 168 -10.53 -4.01 5.23
C ARG A 168 -9.63 -4.96 4.46
N PHE A 169 -8.82 -4.44 3.54
CA PHE A 169 -8.02 -5.24 2.64
C PHE A 169 -8.88 -6.25 1.84
N ASN A 170 -10.04 -5.81 1.37
CA ASN A 170 -11.03 -6.65 0.69
C ASN A 170 -11.19 -6.33 -0.80
N ALA A 171 -10.30 -5.49 -1.36
CA ALA A 171 -10.26 -5.08 -2.75
C ALA A 171 -11.41 -4.14 -3.20
N ASP A 172 -12.21 -3.61 -2.27
CA ASP A 172 -13.26 -2.64 -2.55
C ASP A 172 -13.15 -1.44 -1.60
N ILE A 173 -13.12 -0.22 -2.14
CA ILE A 173 -13.35 1.00 -1.36
C ILE A 173 -14.83 1.35 -1.43
N LYS A 174 -15.49 1.39 -0.27
CA LYS A 174 -16.92 1.71 -0.10
C LYS A 174 -17.13 2.69 1.05
N TYR A 175 -17.96 3.71 0.85
CA TYR A 175 -18.30 4.66 1.92
C TYR A 175 -19.62 4.36 2.65
N THR A 176 -20.54 3.66 1.99
CA THR A 176 -21.84 3.24 2.57
C THR A 176 -22.19 1.81 2.16
N GLY A 177 -23.21 1.22 2.78
CA GLY A 177 -23.64 -0.16 2.55
C GLY A 177 -22.94 -1.17 3.46
N SER A 178 -23.20 -2.45 3.23
CA SER A 178 -22.48 -3.53 3.94
C SER A 178 -20.99 -3.42 3.65
N ASP A 179 -20.18 -3.71 4.66
CA ASP A 179 -18.72 -3.80 4.54
C ASP A 179 -18.06 -2.49 4.05
N ASN A 180 -18.65 -1.33 4.36
CA ASN A 180 -18.11 -0.01 4.02
C ASN A 180 -16.92 0.40 4.89
N ASP A 181 -15.87 0.97 4.32
CA ASP A 181 -14.56 1.32 4.94
C ASP A 181 -14.63 2.46 5.96
N ARG A 182 -15.74 3.19 5.97
CA ARG A 182 -15.98 4.26 6.94
C ARG A 182 -16.29 3.70 8.34
N ASP A 183 -17.05 2.62 8.45
CA ASP A 183 -17.51 2.12 9.74
C ASP A 183 -16.39 1.57 10.66
N PRO A 184 -15.36 0.85 10.16
CA PRO A 184 -14.22 0.42 10.97
C PRO A 184 -13.47 1.59 11.63
N ILE A 185 -13.35 2.72 10.93
CA ILE A 185 -12.73 3.94 11.48
C ILE A 185 -13.53 4.43 12.70
N LEU A 186 -14.86 4.48 12.60
CA LEU A 186 -15.72 4.88 13.73
C LEU A 186 -15.59 3.88 14.89
N GLN A 187 -15.59 2.59 14.59
CA GLN A 187 -15.47 1.53 15.59
C GLN A 187 -14.12 1.61 16.32
N ARG A 188 -13.03 1.85 15.59
CA ARG A 188 -11.67 1.98 16.14
C ARG A 188 -11.58 3.05 17.22
N ILE A 189 -12.21 4.20 17.01
CA ILE A 189 -12.20 5.32 17.97
C ILE A 189 -13.24 5.18 19.11
N GLY A 190 -13.88 4.02 19.22
CA GLY A 190 -14.83 3.68 20.28
C GLY A 190 -16.31 3.75 19.88
N GLY A 191 -16.64 3.99 18.61
CA GLY A 191 -17.97 3.82 18.04
C GLY A 191 -19.01 4.91 18.34
N VAL A 192 -18.79 5.70 19.40
CA VAL A 192 -19.81 6.63 19.93
C VAL A 192 -19.40 8.09 19.86
N VAL A 193 -18.16 8.41 20.23
CA VAL A 193 -17.66 9.79 20.27
C VAL A 193 -16.79 10.04 19.04
N PRO A 194 -17.32 10.72 17.99
CA PRO A 194 -16.66 10.82 16.68
C PRO A 194 -15.41 11.71 16.67
N THR A 195 -15.13 12.40 17.79
CA THR A 195 -13.96 13.27 18.00
C THR A 195 -12.84 12.56 18.75
N ASN A 196 -13.03 11.30 19.17
CA ASN A 196 -11.95 10.52 19.75
C ASN A 196 -10.85 10.27 18.71
N VAL A 197 -9.63 10.12 19.21
CA VAL A 197 -8.44 9.81 18.42
C VAL A 197 -7.79 8.59 19.03
N VAL A 198 -7.40 7.62 18.20
CA VAL A 198 -6.68 6.42 18.62
C VAL A 198 -5.36 6.35 17.87
N SER A 199 -4.26 6.48 18.61
CA SER A 199 -2.93 6.36 18.03
C SER A 199 -2.49 4.91 17.94
N GLY A 200 -1.82 4.54 16.85
CA GLY A 200 -1.27 3.20 16.66
C GLY A 200 -1.10 2.80 15.21
N TYR A 201 -0.48 1.64 15.00
CA TYR A 201 -0.35 1.03 13.67
C TYR A 201 -1.64 0.29 13.32
N HIS A 202 -2.55 0.96 12.61
CA HIS A 202 -3.90 0.47 12.34
C HIS A 202 -4.24 0.48 10.85
N PRO A 203 -4.97 -0.52 10.31
CA PRO A 203 -5.46 -0.47 8.94
C PRO A 203 -6.37 0.73 8.67
N GLU A 204 -7.07 1.22 9.69
CA GLU A 204 -8.00 2.34 9.59
C GLU A 204 -7.32 3.72 9.55
N ASP A 205 -6.00 3.79 9.76
CA ASP A 205 -5.18 4.98 9.59
C ASP A 205 -4.81 5.14 8.10
N VAL A 206 -5.66 5.83 7.35
CA VAL A 206 -5.67 5.90 5.87
C VAL A 206 -4.57 6.82 5.35
N ASP A 207 -4.22 7.87 6.09
CA ASP A 207 -3.15 8.81 5.74
C ASP A 207 -1.78 8.42 6.32
N LEU A 208 -1.74 7.42 7.19
CA LEU A 208 -0.54 6.86 7.83
C LEU A 208 0.14 7.91 8.74
N ASP A 209 -0.65 8.77 9.40
CA ASP A 209 -0.16 9.75 10.38
C ASP A 209 0.06 9.15 11.79
N GLY A 210 -0.34 7.89 11.99
CA GLY A 210 -0.29 7.18 13.26
C GLY A 210 -1.49 7.40 14.17
N ASN A 211 -2.55 8.07 13.71
CA ASN A 211 -3.76 8.39 14.47
C ASN A 211 -5.02 8.16 13.66
N VAL A 212 -5.87 7.26 14.14
CA VAL A 212 -7.20 7.07 13.56
C VAL A 212 -8.14 8.17 14.06
N LYS A 213 -8.72 8.93 13.13
CA LYS A 213 -9.67 10.02 13.36
C LYS A 213 -10.90 9.87 12.46
N TYR A 214 -12.10 10.00 13.03
CA TYR A 214 -13.34 9.98 12.26
C TYR A 214 -13.82 11.37 11.83
N THR A 215 -13.46 12.44 12.55
CA THR A 215 -13.82 13.83 12.24
C THR A 215 -12.66 14.78 12.49
N GLY A 216 -12.80 16.02 12.03
CA GLY A 216 -11.76 17.04 12.10
C GLY A 216 -10.91 17.10 10.83
N SER A 217 -9.89 17.94 10.84
CA SER A 217 -8.87 17.95 9.79
C SER A 217 -8.11 16.63 9.79
N ASP A 218 -7.72 16.18 8.59
CA ASP A 218 -6.91 14.97 8.40
C ASP A 218 -7.56 13.76 9.09
N ASN A 219 -8.84 13.53 8.74
CA ASN A 219 -9.60 12.37 9.18
C ASN A 219 -9.57 11.28 8.10
N ASP A 220 -9.64 10.01 8.54
CA ASP A 220 -9.42 8.85 7.67
C ASP A 220 -10.61 8.54 6.76
N ARG A 221 -11.81 9.04 7.10
CA ARG A 221 -13.02 8.74 6.31
C ARG A 221 -13.15 9.61 5.07
N ASP A 222 -12.60 10.81 5.07
CA ASP A 222 -12.74 11.73 3.95
C ASP A 222 -12.00 11.25 2.69
N PRO A 223 -10.76 10.71 2.76
CA PRO A 223 -10.11 10.08 1.61
C PRO A 223 -10.95 8.96 0.97
N ILE A 224 -11.61 8.11 1.78
CA ILE A 224 -12.50 7.04 1.29
C ILE A 224 -13.63 7.64 0.45
N LEU A 225 -14.33 8.66 0.97
CA LEU A 225 -15.42 9.32 0.23
C LEU A 225 -14.92 9.95 -1.07
N GLN A 226 -13.79 10.67 -1.01
CA GLN A 226 -13.21 11.31 -2.17
C GLN A 226 -12.84 10.30 -3.26
N ASN A 227 -12.26 9.16 -2.87
CA ASN A 227 -11.79 8.15 -3.81
C ASN A 227 -12.90 7.39 -4.52
N ILE A 228 -14.09 7.27 -3.93
CA ILE A 228 -15.26 6.73 -4.63
C ILE A 228 -16.01 7.77 -5.49
N GLY A 229 -15.59 9.04 -5.48
CA GLY A 229 -16.18 10.10 -6.31
C GLY A 229 -16.71 11.32 -5.54
N GLY A 230 -16.54 11.36 -4.21
CA GLY A 230 -16.71 12.55 -3.37
C GLY A 230 -18.16 12.98 -3.08
N VAL A 231 -19.06 12.88 -4.06
CA VAL A 231 -20.43 13.39 -3.95
C VAL A 231 -21.50 12.29 -3.98
N VAL A 232 -21.19 11.12 -4.54
CA VAL A 232 -22.07 9.96 -4.57
C VAL A 232 -21.55 8.92 -3.57
N PRO A 233 -22.07 8.85 -2.34
CA PRO A 233 -21.52 7.99 -1.29
C PRO A 233 -21.79 6.49 -1.50
N THR A 234 -22.54 6.14 -2.54
CA THR A 234 -22.92 4.77 -2.91
C THR A 234 -22.05 4.18 -4.02
N ALA A 235 -21.11 4.96 -4.56
CA ALA A 235 -20.15 4.43 -5.54
C ALA A 235 -19.16 3.48 -4.84
N THR A 236 -18.59 2.57 -5.64
CA THR A 236 -17.55 1.65 -5.20
C THR A 236 -16.37 1.79 -6.14
N ARG A 237 -15.16 1.79 -5.58
CA ARG A 237 -13.93 1.64 -6.36
C ARG A 237 -13.33 0.28 -6.08
N GLN A 238 -13.10 -0.48 -7.15
CA GLN A 238 -12.57 -1.83 -7.04
C GLN A 238 -11.08 -1.86 -7.40
N GLU A 239 -10.34 -2.71 -6.70
CA GLU A 239 -8.95 -3.02 -7.02
C GLU A 239 -8.82 -3.48 -8.48
N GLN A 240 -7.71 -3.10 -9.12
CA GLN A 240 -7.44 -3.50 -10.50
C GLN A 240 -6.40 -4.63 -10.54
N LEU A 241 -6.78 -5.75 -9.94
CA LEU A 241 -6.08 -7.03 -9.98
C LEU A 241 -7.08 -8.14 -10.35
N PRO A 242 -6.65 -9.23 -11.00
CA PRO A 242 -7.49 -10.39 -11.31
C PRO A 242 -7.71 -11.31 -10.11
#